data_AF-A0AA97DRC6-F1
#
_entry.id   AF-A0AA97DRC6-F1
#
_cell.length_a   1.000
_cell.length_b   1.000
_cell.length_c   1.000
_cell.angle_alpha   90.00
_cell.angle_beta   90.00
_cell.angle_gamma   90.00
#
_symmetry.space_group_name_H-M   'P 1'
#
loop_
_entity.id
_entity.type
_entity.pdbx_description
1 polymer ?
#
loop_
_entity_poly.entity_id
_entity_poly.type
_entity_poly.pdbx_seq_one_letter_code
_entity_poly.pdbx_strand_id
1 'polypeptide(L)'
;MTRTRKKVKLEKCSKPELIWVIRRMCQYALSERELRLALNDLEYKRESDRIEKANALLAEQRVATEQYIDLLRRCEGKAIKDIPPKTLEQADAALSRARAADRAWRKLMGVKSDE
;
A
#
# COMPACT_ATOMS: atom_id res chain seq x y z
N MET A 1 -6.04 16.71 2.13
CA MET A 1 -5.28 17.00 0.89
C MET A 1 -5.99 16.36 -0.29
N THR A 2 -6.82 17.10 -1.02
CA THR A 2 -7.47 16.63 -2.25
C THR A 2 -6.46 16.72 -3.40
N ARG A 3 -5.81 15.59 -3.70
CA ARG A 3 -4.86 15.50 -4.82
C ARG A 3 -5.65 15.72 -6.11
N THR A 4 -5.27 16.73 -6.90
CA THR A 4 -5.91 17.04 -8.18
C THR A 4 -5.79 15.83 -9.10
N ARG A 5 -6.93 15.21 -9.46
CA ARG A 5 -6.98 14.04 -10.34
C ARG A 5 -6.41 14.40 -11.72
N LYS A 6 -5.24 13.82 -12.06
CA LYS A 6 -4.63 13.99 -13.37
C LYS A 6 -5.26 12.98 -14.33
N LYS A 7 -6.09 13.48 -15.25
CA LYS A 7 -6.65 12.68 -16.36
C LYS A 7 -5.55 11.85 -17.02
N VAL A 8 -5.77 10.54 -17.11
CA VAL A 8 -4.86 9.62 -17.78
C VAL A 8 -4.83 9.94 -19.27
N LYS A 9 -3.61 10.09 -19.82
CA LYS A 9 -3.38 10.24 -21.26
C LYS A 9 -2.79 8.95 -21.81
N LEU A 10 -3.08 8.61 -23.06
CA LEU A 10 -2.53 7.42 -23.73
C LEU A 10 -1.00 7.38 -23.69
N GLU A 11 -0.34 8.52 -23.88
CA GLU A 11 1.12 8.67 -23.79
C GLU A 11 1.74 8.23 -22.45
N LYS A 12 0.93 8.20 -21.39
CA LYS A 12 1.34 7.83 -20.02
C LYS A 12 0.85 6.45 -19.61
N CYS A 13 0.26 5.70 -20.52
CA CYS A 13 -0.16 4.33 -20.29
C CYS A 13 1.02 3.39 -20.60
N SER A 14 1.27 2.45 -19.70
CA SER A 14 2.18 1.34 -19.97
C SER A 14 1.59 0.42 -21.04
N LYS A 15 2.43 -0.39 -21.69
CA LYS A 15 2.01 -1.39 -22.68
C LYS A 15 0.83 -2.27 -22.23
N PRO A 16 0.80 -2.86 -21.01
CA PRO A 16 -0.35 -3.65 -20.57
C PRO A 16 -1.63 -2.81 -20.39
N GLU A 17 -1.52 -1.55 -19.96
CA GLU A 17 -2.66 -0.66 -19.81
C GLU A 17 -3.25 -0.25 -21.16
N LEU A 18 -2.40 0.01 -22.16
CA LEU A 18 -2.85 0.26 -23.54
C LEU A 18 -3.58 -0.95 -24.12
N ILE A 19 -3.04 -2.16 -23.94
CA ILE A 19 -3.71 -3.39 -24.36
C ILE A 19 -5.08 -3.53 -23.67
N TRP A 20 -5.15 -3.22 -22.38
CA TRP A 20 -6.40 -3.23 -21.63
C TRP A 20 -7.41 -2.21 -22.17
N VAL A 21 -6.99 -0.97 -22.44
CA VAL A 21 -7.84 0.08 -23.03
C VAL A 21 -8.36 -0.35 -24.41
N ILE A 22 -7.51 -0.89 -25.28
CA ILE A 22 -7.91 -1.37 -26.61
C ILE A 22 -8.96 -2.48 -26.47
N ARG A 23 -8.71 -3.47 -25.60
CA ARG A 23 -9.67 -4.56 -25.36
C ARG A 23 -11.01 -4.03 -24.83
N ARG A 24 -10.98 -3.06 -23.91
CA ARG A 24 -12.18 -2.42 -23.36
C ARG A 24 -12.97 -1.69 -24.44
N MET A 25 -12.30 -0.96 -25.33
CA MET A 25 -12.95 -0.27 -26.45
C MET A 25 -13.55 -1.25 -27.47
N CYS A 26 -12.85 -2.35 -27.77
CA CYS A 26 -13.35 -3.41 -28.65
C CYS A 26 -14.62 -4.10 -28.12
N GLN A 27 -14.90 -4.06 -26.81
CA GLN A 27 -16.12 -4.64 -26.23
C GLN A 27 -17.39 -3.84 -26.54
N TYR A 28 -17.27 -2.55 -26.85
CA TYR A 28 -18.41 -1.66 -27.07
C TYR A 28 -18.36 -1.06 -28.47
N ALA A 29 -17.52 -0.05 -28.67
CA ALA A 29 -17.34 0.63 -29.95
C ALA A 29 -16.00 1.38 -29.97
N LEU A 30 -15.38 1.44 -31.15
CA LEU A 30 -14.19 2.26 -31.36
C LEU A 30 -14.57 3.73 -31.57
N SER A 31 -14.99 4.40 -30.49
CA SER A 31 -15.36 5.81 -30.50
C SER A 31 -14.57 6.62 -29.47
N GLU A 32 -14.48 7.93 -29.67
CA GLU A 32 -13.83 8.84 -28.71
C GLU A 32 -14.53 8.81 -27.34
N ARG A 33 -15.85 8.62 -27.32
CA ARG A 33 -16.62 8.44 -26.08
C ARG A 33 -16.12 7.24 -25.29
N GLU A 34 -15.99 6.08 -25.94
CA GLU A 34 -15.52 4.86 -25.29
C GLU A 34 -14.05 4.97 -24.86
N LEU A 35 -13.22 5.68 -25.62
CA LEU A 35 -11.85 5.98 -25.20
C LEU A 35 -11.83 6.79 -23.90
N ARG A 36 -12.66 7.84 -23.77
CA ARG A 36 -12.75 8.62 -22.53
C ARG A 36 -13.22 7.78 -21.34
N LEU A 37 -14.20 6.90 -21.55
CA LEU A 37 -14.67 5.98 -20.52
C LEU A 37 -13.58 4.99 -20.11
N ALA A 38 -12.89 4.36 -21.07
CA ALA A 38 -11.80 3.43 -20.79
C ALA A 38 -10.64 4.09 -20.03
N LEU A 39 -10.30 5.34 -20.35
CA LEU A 39 -9.27 6.09 -19.62
C LEU A 39 -9.70 6.44 -18.18
N ASN A 40 -10.98 6.74 -17.96
CA ASN A 40 -11.53 6.95 -16.61
C ASN A 40 -11.52 5.65 -15.80
N ASP A 41 -11.94 4.53 -16.40
CA ASP A 41 -11.90 3.21 -15.75
C ASP A 41 -10.46 2.82 -15.40
N LEU A 42 -9.50 3.14 -16.28
CA LEU A 42 -8.08 2.90 -16.03
C LEU A 42 -7.53 3.76 -14.89
N GLU A 43 -7.95 5.03 -14.80
CA GLU A 43 -7.61 5.91 -13.68
C GLU A 43 -8.15 5.34 -12.36
N TYR A 44 -9.41 4.91 -12.38
CA TYR A 44 -10.04 4.26 -11.23
C TYR A 44 -9.29 2.99 -10.83
N LYS A 45 -8.92 2.14 -11.79
CA LYS A 45 -8.16 0.92 -11.53
C LYS A 45 -6.79 1.20 -10.90
N ARG A 46 -6.05 2.19 -11.42
CA ARG A 46 -4.76 2.62 -10.84
C ARG A 46 -4.91 3.07 -9.39
N GLU A 47 -5.96 3.81 -9.09
CA GLU A 47 -6.21 4.28 -7.73
C GLU A 47 -6.66 3.14 -6.81
N SER A 48 -7.52 2.25 -7.31
CA SER A 48 -7.92 1.03 -6.60
C SER A 48 -6.71 0.15 -6.27
N ASP A 49 -5.84 -0.14 -7.24
CA ASP A 49 -4.62 -0.93 -7.04
C ASP A 49 -3.67 -0.26 -6.04
N ARG A 50 -3.61 1.08 -6.02
CA ARG A 50 -2.81 1.83 -5.04
C ARG A 50 -3.41 1.68 -3.64
N ILE A 51 -4.72 1.86 -3.49
CA ILE A 51 -5.41 1.74 -2.21
C ILE A 51 -5.31 0.31 -1.68
N GLU A 52 -5.46 -0.70 -2.54
CA GLU A 52 -5.31 -2.10 -2.16
C GLU A 52 -3.91 -2.40 -1.64
N LYS A 53 -2.87 -1.96 -2.35
CA LYS A 53 -1.47 -2.07 -1.88
C LYS A 53 -1.24 -1.32 -0.57
N ALA A 54 -1.85 -0.15 -0.40
CA ALA A 54 -1.79 0.62 0.83
C ALA A 54 -2.46 -0.14 2.00
N ASN A 55 -3.63 -0.74 1.77
CA ASN A 55 -4.32 -1.55 2.77
C ASN A 55 -3.54 -2.80 3.15
N ALA A 56 -2.88 -3.46 2.18
CA ALA A 56 -2.02 -4.60 2.45
C ALA A 56 -0.84 -4.22 3.37
N LEU A 57 -0.20 -3.07 3.12
CA LEU A 57 0.88 -2.56 3.97
C LEU A 57 0.40 -2.21 5.38
N LEU A 58 -0.81 -1.61 5.51
CA LEU A 58 -1.41 -1.35 6.83
C LEU A 58 -1.74 -2.65 7.58
N ALA A 59 -2.23 -3.67 6.88
CA ALA A 59 -2.49 -4.97 7.47
C ALA A 59 -1.20 -5.62 7.98
N GLU A 60 -0.11 -5.58 7.20
CA GLU A 60 1.20 -6.07 7.62
C GLU A 60 1.74 -5.31 8.84
N GLN A 61 1.62 -3.98 8.84
CA GLN A 61 2.01 -3.16 9.99
C GLN A 61 1.22 -3.53 11.25
N ARG A 62 -0.10 -3.72 11.14
CA ARG A 62 -0.96 -4.12 12.27
C ARG A 62 -0.54 -5.47 12.84
N VAL A 63 -0.39 -6.48 11.99
CA VAL A 63 0.05 -7.83 12.41
C VAL A 63 1.41 -7.76 13.12
N ALA A 64 2.37 -7.02 12.57
CA ALA A 64 3.69 -6.88 13.19
C ALA A 64 3.63 -6.13 14.54
N THR A 65 2.73 -5.16 14.68
CA THR A 65 2.53 -4.40 15.91
C THR A 65 1.84 -5.25 16.99
N GLU A 66 0.85 -6.04 16.61
CA GLU A 66 0.19 -7.00 17.50
C GLU A 66 1.19 -8.05 18.02
N GLN A 67 2.05 -8.58 17.16
CA GLN A 67 3.14 -9.49 17.57
C GLN A 67 4.07 -8.84 18.60
N TYR A 68 4.45 -7.58 18.39
CA TYR A 68 5.26 -6.82 19.34
C TYR A 68 4.54 -6.64 20.69
N ILE A 69 3.27 -6.24 20.67
CA ILE A 69 2.46 -6.03 21.88
C ILE A 69 2.30 -7.34 22.65
N ASP A 70 2.01 -8.45 21.97
CA ASP A 70 1.84 -9.76 22.61
C ASP A 70 3.13 -10.26 23.26
N LEU A 71 4.29 -9.99 22.65
CA LEU A 71 5.59 -10.30 23.25
C LEU A 71 5.86 -9.46 24.50
N LEU A 72 5.53 -8.17 24.47
CA LEU A 72 5.70 -7.29 25.63
C LEU A 72 4.74 -7.62 26.77
N ARG A 73 3.47 -7.92 26.46
CA ARG A 73 2.46 -8.28 27.47
C ARG A 73 2.91 -9.50 28.29
N ARG A 74 3.59 -10.46 27.68
CA ARG A 74 4.14 -11.66 28.37
C ARG A 74 5.31 -11.34 29.33
N CYS A 75 5.92 -10.18 29.15
CA CYS A 75 7.06 -9.69 29.93
C CYS A 75 6.65 -8.61 30.93
N GLU A 76 5.40 -8.16 30.90
CA GLU A 76 4.88 -7.09 31.75
C GLU A 76 4.99 -7.47 33.24
N GLY A 77 5.54 -6.56 34.05
CA GLY A 77 5.79 -6.78 35.48
C GLY A 77 7.05 -7.59 35.84
N LYS A 78 7.78 -8.12 34.85
CA LYS A 78 9.08 -8.78 35.09
C LYS A 78 10.22 -7.76 35.07
N ALA A 79 11.26 -7.99 35.87
CA ALA A 79 12.47 -7.19 35.74
C ALA A 79 13.11 -7.46 34.38
N ILE A 80 13.67 -6.43 33.74
CA ILE A 80 14.30 -6.55 32.42
C ILE A 80 15.39 -7.64 32.39
N LYS A 81 16.08 -7.82 33.52
CA LYS A 81 17.12 -8.86 33.71
C LYS A 81 16.58 -10.29 33.62
N ASP A 82 15.29 -10.49 33.90
CA ASP A 82 14.62 -11.79 33.88
C ASP A 82 13.98 -12.10 32.52
N ILE A 83 14.00 -11.14 31.59
CA ILE A 83 13.48 -11.32 30.24
C ILE A 83 14.57 -11.97 29.38
N PRO A 84 14.29 -13.11 28.72
CA PRO A 84 15.25 -13.71 27.82
C PRO A 84 15.64 -12.75 26.70
N PRO A 85 16.94 -12.58 26.39
CA PRO A 85 17.40 -11.65 25.34
C PRO A 85 16.79 -11.96 23.97
N LYS A 86 16.57 -13.25 23.67
CA LYS A 86 15.88 -13.71 22.47
C LYS A 86 14.46 -13.17 22.32
N THR A 87 13.74 -12.94 23.42
CA THR A 87 12.38 -12.35 23.41
C THR A 87 12.44 -10.87 23.04
N LEU A 88 13.46 -10.15 23.50
CA LEU A 88 13.69 -8.75 23.15
C LEU A 88 14.10 -8.60 21.68
N GLU A 89 14.96 -9.48 21.17
CA GLU A 89 15.32 -9.52 19.74
C GLU A 89 14.09 -9.76 18.83
N GLN A 90 13.21 -10.67 19.23
CA GLN A 90 11.97 -10.93 18.50
C GLN A 90 11.03 -9.71 18.51
N ALA A 91 10.94 -9.01 19.65
CA ALA A 91 10.16 -7.79 19.76
C ALA A 91 10.74 -6.67 18.89
N ASP A 92 12.06 -6.47 18.88
CA ASP A 92 12.71 -5.47 18.04
C ASP A 92 12.56 -5.78 16.54
N ALA A 93 12.65 -7.06 16.15
CA ALA A 93 12.40 -7.49 14.78
C ALA A 93 10.95 -7.22 14.34
N ALA A 94 9.96 -7.49 15.21
CA ALA A 94 8.56 -7.21 14.96
C ALA A 94 8.31 -5.69 14.80
N LEU A 95 8.90 -4.87 15.67
CA LEU A 95 8.81 -3.42 15.61
C LEU A 95 9.47 -2.86 14.34
N SER A 96 10.64 -3.40 13.97
CA SER A 96 11.35 -3.03 12.74
C SER A 96 10.53 -3.35 11.48
N ARG A 97 9.84 -4.50 11.45
CA ARG A 97 8.92 -4.86 10.36
C ARG A 97 7.73 -3.90 10.27
N ALA A 98 7.11 -3.58 11.40
CA ALA A 98 6.01 -2.61 11.44
C ALA A 98 6.44 -1.24 10.88
N ARG A 99 7.61 -0.74 11.29
CA ARG A 99 8.19 0.52 10.79
C ARG A 99 8.53 0.46 9.31
N ALA A 100 9.00 -0.69 8.81
CA ALA A 100 9.30 -0.86 7.39
C ALA A 100 8.03 -0.79 6.52
N ALA A 101 6.95 -1.47 6.94
CA ALA A 101 5.65 -1.43 6.28
C ALA A 101 5.05 -0.01 6.27
N ASP A 102 5.16 0.71 7.39
CA ASP A 102 4.73 2.10 7.54
C ASP A 102 5.51 3.06 6.61
N ARG A 103 6.84 2.92 6.51
CA ARG A 103 7.65 3.69 5.54
C ARG A 103 7.24 3.40 4.09
N ALA A 104 7.01 2.14 3.75
CA ALA A 104 6.57 1.75 2.42
C ALA A 104 5.18 2.35 2.10
N TRP A 105 4.29 2.36 3.09
CA TRP A 105 2.96 2.97 2.98
C TRP A 105 3.05 4.48 2.76
N ARG A 106 3.85 5.21 3.56
CA ARG A 106 4.06 6.66 3.39
C ARG A 106 4.59 6.99 2.01
N LYS A 107 5.58 6.23 1.53
CA LYS A 107 6.14 6.39 0.17
C LYS A 107 5.09 6.16 -0.91
N LEU A 108 4.25 5.13 -0.76
CA LEU A 108 3.16 4.83 -1.70
C LEU A 108 2.08 5.92 -1.73
N MET A 109 1.71 6.43 -0.56
CA MET A 109 0.70 7.47 -0.41
C MET A 109 1.21 8.88 -0.70
N GLY A 110 2.54 9.05 -0.80
CA GLY A 110 3.16 10.36 -0.98
C GLY A 110 3.06 11.26 0.24
N VAL A 111 2.93 10.66 1.43
CA VAL A 111 3.03 11.38 2.71
C VAL A 111 4.51 11.61 2.95
N LYS A 112 4.91 12.87 3.22
CA LYS A 112 6.28 13.16 3.60
C LYS A 112 6.59 12.39 4.88
N SER A 113 7.67 11.61 4.85
CA SER A 113 8.26 11.11 6.08
C SER A 113 8.92 12.30 6.74
N ASP A 114 8.41 12.75 7.88
CA ASP A 114 9.14 13.69 8.72
C ASP A 114 10.32 12.89 9.30
N GLU A 115 11.48 13.06 8.70
CA GLU A 115 12.78 12.77 9.32
C GLU A 115 13.12 13.87 10.33
#